data_AF-A0A1F4D914-F1
#
_entry.id   AF-A0A1F4D914-F1
#
_cell.length_a   1.000
_cell.length_b   1.000
_cell.length_c   1.000
_cell.angle_alpha   90.00
_cell.angle_beta   90.00
_cell.angle_gamma   90.00
#
_symmetry.space_group_name_H-M   'P 1'
#
loop_
_entity.id
_entity.type
_entity.pdbx_description
1 polymer ?
#
loop_
_entity_poly.entity_id
_entity_poly.type
_entity_poly.pdbx_seq_one_letter_code
_entity_poly.pdbx_strand_id
1 'polypeptide(L)'
;MDSRNPKENESASYAVRTEFLVGSGRAHDFEACWLETRGVLTAAPGFRSEVLLNGLGYLGKYVSITKWDGRDAFAAFYRSPAFRETARSGNGVYTINRLEEAYEVILSVGQPPRAPGAWCQLVEWNIKAGAAAKFEASRKTLFDLRQQHGGIFVSQLFRFLGNSSQYFVMQAYENRDAESAGRTVPQIQAFFAAHPATEYVTQAPVGEYYTTVEIASPAT
;
A
#
# COMPACT_ATOMS: atom_id res chain seq x y z
N MET A 1 -38.28 -17.38 -4.48
CA MET A 1 -37.55 -16.32 -5.20
C MET A 1 -36.94 -15.44 -4.13
N ASP A 2 -35.66 -15.68 -3.85
CA ASP A 2 -34.97 -15.10 -2.71
C ASP A 2 -34.29 -13.81 -3.18
N SER A 3 -34.89 -12.68 -2.81
CA SER A 3 -34.44 -11.34 -3.18
C SER A 3 -33.24 -10.94 -2.33
N ARG A 4 -32.04 -11.31 -2.78
CA ARG A 4 -30.79 -10.80 -2.21
C ARG A 4 -30.73 -9.28 -2.36
N ASN A 5 -30.64 -8.62 -1.22
CA ASN A 5 -30.54 -7.18 -1.02
C ASN A 5 -29.22 -6.66 -1.67
N PRO A 6 -29.25 -5.68 -2.61
CA PRO A 6 -28.05 -5.25 -3.34
C PRO A 6 -27.22 -4.19 -2.58
N LYS A 7 -27.01 -4.38 -1.27
CA LYS A 7 -26.25 -3.43 -0.42
C LYS A 7 -25.00 -4.01 0.26
N GLU A 8 -24.49 -5.13 -0.21
CA GLU A 8 -23.23 -5.73 0.28
C GLU A 8 -22.33 -6.10 -0.90
N ASN A 9 -21.68 -5.08 -1.46
CA ASN A 9 -20.39 -5.17 -2.14
C ASN A 9 -19.94 -3.72 -2.37
N GLU A 10 -19.46 -3.05 -1.32
CA GLU A 10 -18.36 -2.11 -1.55
C GLU A 10 -17.26 -2.98 -2.18
N SER A 11 -17.14 -2.93 -3.50
CA SER A 11 -16.18 -3.75 -4.24
C SER A 11 -14.83 -3.64 -3.56
N ALA A 12 -14.34 -4.75 -3.01
CA ALA A 12 -13.02 -4.82 -2.40
C ALA A 12 -12.03 -4.20 -3.40
N SER A 13 -11.40 -3.10 -3.00
CA SER A 13 -10.62 -2.30 -3.94
C SER A 13 -9.42 -3.14 -4.41
N TYR A 14 -9.11 -3.07 -5.70
CA TYR A 14 -7.97 -3.76 -6.28
C TYR A 14 -6.74 -2.86 -6.17
N ALA A 15 -5.62 -3.41 -5.72
CA ALA A 15 -4.38 -2.65 -5.59
C ALA A 15 -3.24 -3.36 -6.32
N VAL A 16 -2.29 -2.57 -6.81
CA VAL A 16 -1.06 -3.07 -7.45
C VAL A 16 0.13 -2.42 -6.80
N ARG A 17 1.11 -3.24 -6.41
CA ARG A 17 2.40 -2.78 -5.89
C ARG A 17 3.48 -3.05 -6.93
N THR A 18 4.18 -1.99 -7.30
CA THR A 18 5.32 -2.04 -8.22
C THR A 18 6.55 -1.50 -7.50
N GLU A 19 7.66 -2.22 -7.58
CA GLU A 19 8.91 -1.85 -6.90
C GLU A 19 9.99 -1.55 -7.94
N PHE A 20 10.65 -0.40 -7.80
CA PHE A 20 11.63 0.11 -8.73
C PHE A 20 13.01 0.20 -8.06
N LEU A 21 14.06 -0.17 -8.79
CA LEU A 21 15.42 0.20 -8.47
C LEU A 21 15.90 1.27 -9.45
N VAL A 22 16.18 2.45 -8.90
CA VAL A 22 16.68 3.61 -9.62
C VAL A 22 18.20 3.67 -9.49
N GLY A 23 18.88 3.93 -10.61
CA GLY A 23 20.33 4.10 -10.61
C GLY A 23 20.80 5.22 -9.69
N SER A 24 22.00 5.09 -9.13
CA SER A 24 22.58 6.13 -8.27
C SER A 24 22.62 7.48 -8.98
N GLY A 25 22.17 8.55 -8.30
CA GLY A 25 22.09 9.91 -8.86
C GLY A 25 20.95 10.13 -9.86
N ARG A 26 20.12 9.13 -10.16
CA ARG A 26 19.01 9.22 -11.13
C ARG A 26 17.63 9.43 -10.49
N ALA A 27 17.57 9.70 -9.18
CA ALA A 27 16.30 9.90 -8.45
C ALA A 27 15.43 11.00 -9.07
N HIS A 28 16.03 12.15 -9.39
CA HIS A 28 15.34 13.26 -10.03
C HIS A 28 14.78 12.87 -11.41
N ASP A 29 15.54 12.16 -12.23
CA ASP A 29 15.09 11.70 -13.55
C ASP A 29 13.93 10.70 -13.43
N PHE A 30 13.99 9.83 -12.42
CA PHE A 30 12.91 8.90 -12.12
C PHE A 30 11.63 9.64 -11.72
N GLU A 31 11.71 10.56 -10.77
CA GLU A 31 10.55 11.33 -10.31
C GLU A 31 9.94 12.17 -11.45
N ALA A 32 10.77 12.77 -12.31
CA ALA A 32 10.30 13.48 -13.50
C ALA A 32 9.56 12.55 -14.48
N CYS A 33 10.12 11.38 -14.80
CA CYS A 33 9.46 10.36 -15.62
C CYS A 33 8.16 9.83 -14.97
N TRP A 34 8.14 9.76 -13.64
CA TRP A 34 6.98 9.30 -12.90
C TRP A 34 5.82 10.30 -12.98
N LEU A 35 6.11 11.60 -12.93
CA LEU A 35 5.09 12.66 -13.08
C LEU A 35 4.37 12.58 -14.44
N GLU A 36 5.07 12.26 -15.52
CA GLU A 36 4.46 12.03 -16.83
C GLU A 36 3.53 10.80 -16.82
N THR A 37 4.01 9.70 -16.24
CA THR A 37 3.24 8.45 -16.10
C THR A 37 1.98 8.68 -15.25
N ARG A 38 2.10 9.47 -14.19
CA ARG A 38 1.00 9.86 -13.31
C ARG A 38 -0.10 10.59 -14.06
N GLY A 39 0.23 11.47 -15.00
CA GLY A 39 -0.77 12.15 -15.83
C GLY A 39 -1.67 11.16 -16.58
N VAL A 40 -1.06 10.12 -17.16
CA VAL A 40 -1.80 9.05 -17.85
C VAL A 40 -2.58 8.16 -16.86
N LEU A 41 -1.97 7.82 -15.72
CA LEU A 41 -2.56 7.01 -14.66
C LEU A 41 -3.83 7.65 -14.08
N THR A 42 -3.75 8.93 -13.72
CA THR A 42 -4.85 9.66 -13.05
C THR A 42 -6.05 9.93 -13.96
N ALA A 43 -5.85 9.88 -15.28
CA ALA A 43 -6.91 9.96 -16.28
C ALA A 43 -7.53 8.59 -16.61
N ALA A 44 -6.96 7.48 -16.14
CA ALA A 44 -7.42 6.15 -16.48
C ALA A 44 -8.77 5.82 -15.79
N PRO A 45 -9.78 5.31 -16.53
CA PRO A 45 -11.04 4.90 -15.94
C PRO A 45 -10.86 3.86 -14.84
N GLY A 46 -11.52 4.09 -13.71
CA GLY A 46 -11.46 3.21 -12.54
C GLY A 46 -10.17 3.32 -11.73
N PHE A 47 -9.29 4.29 -12.01
CA PHE A 47 -8.22 4.67 -11.09
C PHE A 47 -8.81 5.34 -9.83
N ARG A 48 -8.28 5.03 -8.65
CA ARG A 48 -8.76 5.56 -7.37
C ARG A 48 -7.73 6.41 -6.64
N SER A 49 -6.49 5.95 -6.57
CA SER A 49 -5.42 6.66 -5.88
C SER A 49 -4.07 6.03 -6.18
N GLU A 50 -3.01 6.80 -6.00
CA GLU A 50 -1.65 6.29 -5.99
C GLU A 50 -0.84 6.97 -4.90
N VAL A 51 0.11 6.22 -4.35
CA VAL A 51 1.19 6.76 -3.54
C VAL A 51 2.50 6.21 -4.07
N LEU A 52 3.44 7.12 -4.36
CA LEU A 52 4.83 6.79 -4.62
C LEU A 52 5.63 6.98 -3.33
N LEU A 53 6.38 5.94 -2.98
CA LEU A 53 7.19 5.86 -1.78
C LEU A 53 8.67 5.76 -2.15
N ASN A 54 9.55 6.44 -1.41
CA ASN A 54 11.00 6.25 -1.49
C ASN A 54 11.55 5.62 -0.21
N GLY A 55 12.38 4.58 -0.37
CA GLY A 55 12.90 3.79 0.73
C GLY A 55 13.96 4.52 1.54
N LEU A 56 13.78 4.58 2.86
CA LEU A 56 14.72 5.26 3.76
C LEU A 56 16.00 4.44 4.01
N GLY A 57 15.92 3.12 3.90
CA GLY A 57 17.10 2.24 3.99
C GLY A 57 17.86 2.07 2.69
N TYR A 58 17.20 2.34 1.55
CA TYR A 58 17.73 2.14 0.20
C TYR A 58 17.25 3.28 -0.69
N LEU A 59 18.06 4.34 -0.83
CA LEU A 59 17.65 5.58 -1.50
C LEU A 59 17.25 5.40 -2.97
N GLY A 60 17.79 4.37 -3.64
CA GLY A 60 17.40 4.02 -5.02
C GLY A 60 16.13 3.17 -5.11
N LYS A 61 15.54 2.75 -3.99
CA LYS A 61 14.34 1.90 -3.97
C LYS A 61 13.09 2.76 -3.91
N TYR A 62 12.21 2.59 -4.89
CA TYR A 62 10.89 3.21 -4.90
C TYR A 62 9.80 2.14 -4.92
N VAL A 63 8.65 2.45 -4.32
CA VAL A 63 7.46 1.59 -4.36
C VAL A 63 6.27 2.44 -4.74
N SER A 64 5.59 2.09 -5.83
CA SER A 64 4.27 2.65 -6.14
C SER A 64 3.19 1.66 -5.70
N ILE A 65 2.15 2.18 -5.04
CA ILE A 65 0.93 1.44 -4.74
C ILE A 65 -0.24 2.17 -5.39
N THR A 66 -0.78 1.58 -6.45
CA THR A 66 -1.97 2.09 -7.15
C THR A 66 -3.21 1.34 -6.68
N LYS A 67 -4.36 2.04 -6.61
CA LYS A 67 -5.66 1.44 -6.29
C LYS A 67 -6.67 1.73 -7.39
N TRP A 68 -7.55 0.76 -7.61
CA TRP A 68 -8.49 0.71 -8.72
C TRP A 68 -9.84 0.16 -8.28
N ASP A 69 -10.89 0.50 -9.03
CA ASP A 69 -12.26 -0.02 -8.88
C ASP A 69 -12.33 -1.55 -8.92
N GLY A 70 -11.41 -2.15 -9.65
CA GLY A 70 -11.31 -3.59 -9.80
C GLY A 70 -10.19 -3.99 -10.72
N ARG A 71 -9.98 -5.31 -10.81
CA ARG A 71 -8.95 -5.92 -11.67
C ARG A 71 -9.10 -5.53 -13.14
N ASP A 72 -10.34 -5.47 -13.64
CA ASP A 72 -10.59 -5.19 -15.06
C ASP A 72 -10.24 -3.75 -15.44
N ALA A 73 -10.45 -2.79 -14.54
CA ALA A 73 -10.04 -1.40 -14.72
C ALA A 73 -8.52 -1.30 -14.86
N PHE A 74 -7.78 -1.91 -13.92
CA PHE A 74 -6.32 -1.97 -14.03
C PHE A 74 -5.86 -2.70 -15.29
N ALA A 75 -6.47 -3.84 -15.63
CA ALA A 75 -6.09 -4.63 -16.79
C ALA A 75 -6.35 -3.90 -18.12
N ALA A 76 -7.40 -3.07 -18.19
CA ALA A 76 -7.66 -2.20 -19.33
C ALA A 76 -6.59 -1.11 -19.45
N PHE A 77 -6.25 -0.45 -18.34
CA PHE A 77 -5.15 0.53 -18.28
C PHE A 77 -3.81 -0.10 -18.70
N TYR A 78 -3.44 -1.23 -18.11
CA TYR A 78 -2.16 -1.91 -18.32
C TYR A 78 -1.97 -2.35 -19.78
N ARG A 79 -3.06 -2.67 -20.50
CA ARG A 79 -3.03 -3.02 -21.92
C ARG A 79 -3.15 -1.82 -22.86
N SER A 80 -3.33 -0.61 -22.32
CA SER A 80 -3.55 0.58 -23.12
C SER A 80 -2.30 0.99 -23.91
N PRO A 81 -2.44 1.64 -25.08
CA PRO A 81 -1.32 2.28 -25.77
C PRO A 81 -0.62 3.32 -24.89
N ALA A 82 -1.36 4.06 -24.07
CA ALA A 82 -0.82 5.12 -23.23
C ALA A 82 0.14 4.56 -22.17
N PHE A 83 -0.23 3.47 -21.49
CA PHE A 83 0.67 2.80 -20.54
C PHE A 83 1.93 2.24 -21.21
N ARG A 84 1.79 1.67 -22.42
CA ARG A 84 2.95 1.16 -23.18
C ARG A 84 3.93 2.27 -23.53
N GLU A 85 3.44 3.46 -23.82
CA GLU A 85 4.29 4.60 -24.15
C GLU A 85 5.01 5.13 -22.91
N THR A 86 4.31 5.28 -21.78
CA THR A 86 4.93 5.70 -20.51
C THR A 86 5.92 4.67 -19.97
N ALA A 87 5.65 3.37 -20.16
CA ALA A 87 6.60 2.32 -19.77
C ALA A 87 7.92 2.39 -20.57
N ARG A 88 7.89 2.90 -21.81
CA ARG A 88 9.10 3.07 -22.63
C ARG A 88 9.92 4.30 -22.24
N SER A 89 9.29 5.38 -21.76
CA SER A 89 10.01 6.60 -21.38
C SER A 89 10.93 6.38 -20.18
N GLY A 90 10.63 5.40 -19.32
CA GLY A 90 11.47 4.99 -18.19
C GLY A 90 12.72 4.17 -18.54
N ASN A 91 12.95 3.82 -19.81
CA ASN A 91 14.06 2.95 -20.22
C ASN A 91 15.43 3.52 -19.80
N GLY A 92 16.19 2.75 -19.02
CA GLY A 92 17.52 3.13 -18.55
C GLY A 92 17.53 4.11 -17.36
N VAL A 93 16.37 4.45 -16.80
CA VAL A 93 16.23 5.23 -15.57
C VAL A 93 16.11 4.32 -14.35
N TYR A 94 15.31 3.27 -14.48
CA TYR A 94 15.05 2.30 -13.42
C TYR A 94 14.92 0.87 -13.96
N THR A 95 15.00 -0.10 -13.05
CA THR A 95 14.57 -1.48 -13.30
C THR A 95 13.42 -1.84 -12.36
N ILE A 96 12.63 -2.82 -12.75
CA ILE A 96 11.62 -3.42 -11.88
C ILE A 96 12.33 -4.40 -10.94
N ASN A 97 12.30 -4.15 -9.63
CA ASN A 97 13.03 -4.95 -8.65
C ASN A 97 12.45 -6.35 -8.46
N ARG A 98 11.11 -6.44 -8.57
CA ARG A 98 10.35 -7.69 -8.44
C ARG A 98 9.13 -7.62 -9.32
N LEU A 99 8.59 -8.79 -9.67
CA LEU A 99 7.36 -8.88 -10.45
C LEU A 99 6.27 -8.02 -9.82
N GLU A 100 5.47 -7.38 -10.66
CA GLU A 100 4.36 -6.57 -10.22
C GLU A 100 3.31 -7.45 -9.52
N GLU A 101 2.86 -7.01 -8.35
CA GLU A 101 2.02 -7.81 -7.46
C GLU A 101 0.63 -7.21 -7.31
N ALA A 102 -0.38 -8.06 -7.45
CA ALA A 102 -1.79 -7.69 -7.35
C ALA A 102 -2.37 -8.07 -5.98
N TYR A 103 -3.17 -7.16 -5.42
CA TYR A 103 -3.71 -7.27 -4.07
C TYR A 103 -5.19 -6.92 -4.03
N GLU A 104 -5.85 -7.49 -3.04
CA GLU A 104 -7.14 -7.02 -2.55
C GLU A 104 -6.91 -6.12 -1.32
N VAL A 105 -7.55 -4.95 -1.30
CA VAL A 105 -7.57 -4.08 -0.11
C VAL A 105 -8.64 -4.61 0.84
N ILE A 106 -8.21 -5.25 1.93
CA ILE A 106 -9.10 -5.86 2.92
C ILE A 106 -9.62 -4.80 3.89
N LEU A 107 -8.73 -3.93 4.38
CA LEU A 107 -9.08 -2.92 5.38
C LEU A 107 -8.41 -1.59 5.05
N SER A 108 -9.12 -0.51 5.34
CA SER A 108 -8.58 0.85 5.37
C SER A 108 -9.21 1.60 6.53
N VAL A 109 -8.39 2.06 7.48
CA VAL A 109 -8.84 2.85 8.64
C VAL A 109 -8.06 4.16 8.65
N GLY A 110 -8.78 5.28 8.70
CA GLY A 110 -8.21 6.62 8.56
C GLY A 110 -8.27 7.14 7.12
N GLN A 111 -7.51 8.20 6.85
CA GLN A 111 -7.43 8.84 5.54
C GLN A 111 -5.97 9.00 5.14
N PRO A 112 -5.59 8.66 3.89
CA PRO A 112 -4.21 8.80 3.45
C PRO A 112 -3.76 10.27 3.53
N PRO A 113 -2.45 10.53 3.68
CA PRO A 113 -1.91 11.88 3.58
C PRO A 113 -2.32 12.53 2.26
N ARG A 114 -2.52 13.86 2.27
CA ARG A 114 -2.89 14.65 1.08
C ARG A 114 -1.70 15.35 0.44
N ALA A 115 -0.54 15.31 1.08
CA ALA A 115 0.69 15.92 0.61
C ALA A 115 1.87 14.95 0.81
N PRO A 116 2.93 15.05 0.00
CA PRO A 116 4.19 14.34 0.21
C PRO A 116 4.84 14.61 1.58
N GLY A 117 5.86 13.82 1.92
CA GLY A 117 6.64 13.92 3.16
C GLY A 117 6.15 13.08 4.35
N ALA A 118 5.06 12.33 4.23
CA ALA A 118 4.58 11.46 5.30
C ALA A 118 5.53 10.28 5.56
N TRP A 119 5.70 9.92 6.83
CA TRP A 119 6.49 8.78 7.26
C TRP A 119 5.69 7.49 7.10
N CYS A 120 6.15 6.58 6.25
CA CYS A 120 5.46 5.35 5.92
C CYS A 120 6.21 4.10 6.37
N GLN A 121 5.44 3.08 6.76
CA GLN A 121 5.94 1.73 6.99
C GLN A 121 5.17 0.74 6.11
N LEU A 122 5.90 -0.13 5.41
CA LEU A 122 5.36 -1.33 4.77
C LEU A 122 5.83 -2.54 5.55
N VAL A 123 4.90 -3.36 6.03
CA VAL A 123 5.20 -4.59 6.77
C VAL A 123 4.63 -5.79 6.02
N GLU A 124 5.49 -6.70 5.59
CA GLU A 124 5.10 -7.93 4.91
C GLU A 124 4.85 -9.07 5.92
N TRP A 125 3.79 -9.83 5.68
CA TRP A 125 3.32 -10.92 6.54
C TRP A 125 3.09 -12.18 5.73
N ASN A 126 3.72 -13.27 6.16
CA ASN A 126 3.43 -14.63 5.70
C ASN A 126 2.73 -15.37 6.85
N ILE A 127 1.40 -15.46 6.78
CA ILE A 127 0.59 -16.03 7.86
C ILE A 127 0.48 -17.55 7.74
N LYS A 128 0.22 -18.21 8.87
CA LYS A 128 -0.09 -19.64 8.94
C LYS A 128 -1.37 -19.95 8.18
N ALA A 129 -1.43 -21.15 7.61
CA ALA A 129 -2.66 -21.66 7.00
C ALA A 129 -3.83 -21.62 8.01
N GLY A 130 -5.00 -21.17 7.56
CA GLY A 130 -6.19 -21.04 8.40
C GLY A 130 -6.21 -19.83 9.35
N ALA A 131 -5.14 -19.04 9.43
CA ALA A 131 -5.08 -17.89 10.34
C ALA A 131 -5.72 -16.60 9.77
N ALA A 132 -6.14 -16.58 8.49
CA ALA A 132 -6.58 -15.38 7.78
C ALA A 132 -7.67 -14.59 8.51
N ALA A 133 -8.80 -15.22 8.84
CA ALA A 133 -9.91 -14.53 9.49
C ALA A 133 -9.52 -13.93 10.86
N LYS A 134 -8.80 -14.69 11.69
CA LYS A 134 -8.28 -14.20 12.98
C LYS A 134 -7.26 -13.07 12.76
N PHE A 135 -6.46 -13.18 11.69
CA PHE A 135 -5.45 -12.19 11.35
C PHE A 135 -6.09 -10.87 10.91
N GLU A 136 -7.05 -10.90 10.00
CA GLU A 136 -7.74 -9.72 9.50
C GLU A 136 -8.53 -9.02 10.64
N ALA A 137 -9.23 -9.79 11.48
CA ALA A 137 -9.98 -9.25 12.62
C ALA A 137 -9.07 -8.53 13.64
N SER A 138 -7.94 -9.14 13.99
CA SER A 138 -6.99 -8.51 14.93
C SER A 138 -6.30 -7.28 14.32
N ARG A 139 -6.06 -7.26 13.01
CA ARG A 139 -5.58 -6.07 12.28
C ARG A 139 -6.61 -4.94 12.31
N LYS A 140 -7.90 -5.23 12.15
CA LYS A 140 -8.96 -4.22 12.30
C LYS A 140 -8.93 -3.57 13.69
N THR A 141 -8.90 -4.37 14.74
CA THR A 141 -8.81 -3.86 16.13
C THR A 141 -7.57 -2.99 16.33
N LEU A 142 -6.39 -3.43 15.87
CA LEU A 142 -5.16 -2.65 15.99
C LEU A 142 -5.22 -1.33 15.22
N PHE A 143 -5.80 -1.35 14.02
CA PHE A 143 -5.92 -0.17 13.17
C PHE A 143 -6.86 0.87 13.81
N ASP A 144 -7.96 0.43 14.40
CA ASP A 144 -8.88 1.31 15.15
C ASP A 144 -8.18 1.94 16.35
N LEU A 145 -7.43 1.15 17.14
CA LEU A 145 -6.64 1.67 18.28
C LEU A 145 -5.61 2.72 17.84
N ARG A 146 -4.91 2.45 16.73
CA ARG A 146 -3.95 3.41 16.16
C ARG A 146 -4.63 4.67 15.65
N GLN A 147 -5.81 4.55 15.04
CA GLN A 147 -6.59 5.71 14.60
C GLN A 147 -7.06 6.56 15.78
N GLN A 148 -7.49 5.92 16.88
CA GLN A 148 -8.03 6.61 18.04
C GLN A 148 -6.94 7.25 18.92
N HIS A 149 -5.76 6.62 19.01
CA HIS A 149 -4.76 7.00 20.01
C HIS A 149 -3.35 7.24 19.45
N GLY A 150 -3.03 6.69 18.28
CA GLY A 150 -1.66 6.56 17.79
C GLY A 150 -1.17 7.68 16.87
N GLY A 151 -1.98 8.71 16.57
CA GLY A 151 -1.57 9.83 15.72
C GLY A 151 -1.23 9.42 14.28
N ILE A 152 -1.93 8.43 13.74
CA ILE A 152 -1.73 7.90 12.39
C ILE A 152 -2.67 8.56 11.38
N PHE A 153 -2.22 8.73 10.14
CA PHE A 153 -3.10 9.13 9.03
C PHE A 153 -3.99 7.96 8.59
N VAL A 154 -3.36 6.85 8.22
CA VAL A 154 -4.05 5.66 7.71
C VAL A 154 -3.32 4.38 8.06
N SER A 155 -4.08 3.32 8.34
CA SER A 155 -3.62 1.92 8.28
C SER A 155 -4.40 1.17 7.21
N GLN A 156 -3.69 0.42 6.38
CA GLN A 156 -4.28 -0.37 5.32
C GLN A 156 -3.74 -1.80 5.33
N LEU A 157 -4.61 -2.77 5.07
CA LEU A 157 -4.26 -4.18 4.95
C LEU A 157 -4.55 -4.66 3.54
N PHE A 158 -3.55 -5.28 2.92
CA PHE A 158 -3.60 -5.79 1.56
C PHE A 158 -3.33 -7.29 1.58
N ARG A 159 -4.19 -8.07 0.92
CA ARG A 159 -4.02 -9.52 0.74
C ARG A 159 -3.55 -9.80 -0.67
N PHE A 160 -2.46 -10.55 -0.81
CA PHE A 160 -1.91 -10.89 -2.11
C PHE A 160 -2.86 -11.84 -2.86
N LEU A 161 -3.17 -11.52 -4.12
CA LEU A 161 -4.09 -12.32 -4.92
C LEU A 161 -3.45 -13.62 -5.44
N GLY A 162 -2.12 -13.72 -5.46
CA GLY A 162 -1.42 -14.95 -5.84
C GLY A 162 -1.36 -15.99 -4.71
N ASN A 163 -1.55 -15.57 -3.45
CA ASN A 163 -1.54 -16.45 -2.28
C ASN A 163 -2.27 -15.81 -1.09
N SER A 164 -3.34 -16.45 -0.62
CA SER A 164 -4.18 -15.94 0.47
C SER A 164 -3.50 -15.89 1.85
N SER A 165 -2.29 -16.45 1.98
CA SER A 165 -1.48 -16.40 3.20
C SER A 165 -0.47 -15.24 3.21
N GLN A 166 -0.41 -14.45 2.14
CA GLN A 166 0.52 -13.32 2.04
C GLN A 166 -0.22 -12.00 2.12
N TYR A 167 0.28 -11.12 2.99
CA TYR A 167 -0.27 -9.78 3.20
C TYR A 167 0.86 -8.77 3.26
N PHE A 168 0.52 -7.51 3.01
CA PHE A 168 1.28 -6.42 3.58
C PHE A 168 0.36 -5.42 4.27
N VAL A 169 0.93 -4.73 5.25
CA VAL A 169 0.30 -3.60 5.95
C VAL A 169 1.04 -2.34 5.55
N MET A 170 0.30 -1.32 5.11
CA MET A 170 0.83 0.03 4.93
C MET A 170 0.31 0.92 6.04
N GLN A 171 1.21 1.69 6.64
CA GLN A 171 0.89 2.67 7.67
C GLN A 171 1.54 4.00 7.32
N ALA A 172 0.80 5.10 7.46
CA ALA A 172 1.34 6.44 7.22
C ALA A 172 1.13 7.33 8.44
N TYR A 173 2.18 8.01 8.86
CA TYR A 173 2.24 8.92 10.00
C TYR A 173 2.72 10.28 9.51
N GLU A 174 2.49 11.32 10.31
CA GLU A 174 3.01 12.67 10.00
C GLU A 174 4.54 12.67 9.87
N ASN A 175 5.21 12.01 10.81
CA ASN A 175 6.67 11.92 10.87
C ASN A 175 7.09 10.72 11.73
N ARG A 176 8.41 10.52 11.86
CA ARG A 176 9.00 9.44 12.68
C ARG A 176 8.65 9.55 14.16
N ASP A 177 8.51 10.76 14.70
CA ASP A 177 8.24 10.97 16.12
C ASP A 177 6.80 10.59 16.46
N ALA A 178 5.84 10.95 15.59
CA ALA A 178 4.46 10.51 15.69
C ALA A 178 4.35 8.98 15.67
N GLU A 179 5.09 8.33 14.77
CA GLU A 179 5.16 6.86 14.69
C GLU A 179 5.73 6.24 15.99
N SER A 180 6.80 6.82 16.50
CA SER A 180 7.46 6.36 17.74
C SER A 180 6.56 6.56 18.96
N ALA A 181 5.87 7.70 19.06
CA ALA A 181 4.91 7.98 20.12
C ALA A 181 3.70 7.02 20.06
N GLY A 182 3.22 6.69 18.86
CA GLY A 182 2.14 5.71 18.69
C GLY A 182 2.46 4.32 19.26
N ARG A 183 3.74 3.92 19.28
CA ARG A 183 4.18 2.63 19.86
C ARG A 183 4.17 2.61 21.39
N THR A 184 4.23 3.77 22.04
CA THR A 184 4.27 3.88 23.51
C THR A 184 2.88 4.05 24.13
N VAL A 185 1.83 4.16 23.31
CA VAL A 185 0.44 4.20 23.75
C VAL A 185 0.09 2.90 24.51
N PRO A 186 -0.36 2.98 25.78
CA PRO A 186 -0.62 1.80 26.61
C PRO A 186 -1.62 0.82 25.99
N GLN A 187 -2.67 1.31 25.34
CA GLN A 187 -3.70 0.49 24.69
C GLN A 187 -3.11 -0.33 23.53
N ILE A 188 -2.17 0.26 22.77
CA ILE A 188 -1.50 -0.41 21.65
C ILE A 188 -0.50 -1.44 22.19
N GLN A 189 0.24 -1.11 23.26
CA GLN A 189 1.15 -2.06 23.91
C GLN A 189 0.39 -3.26 24.51
N ALA A 190 -0.72 -2.99 25.20
CA ALA A 190 -1.60 -4.03 25.74
C ALA A 190 -2.16 -4.93 24.62
N PHE A 191 -2.53 -4.35 23.48
CA PHE A 191 -2.95 -5.12 22.32
C PHE A 191 -1.86 -6.09 21.84
N PHE A 192 -0.61 -5.62 21.68
CA PHE A 192 0.49 -6.48 21.23
C PHE A 192 0.86 -7.56 22.25
N ALA A 193 0.74 -7.28 23.55
CA ALA A 193 0.93 -8.28 24.60
C ALA A 193 -0.15 -9.37 24.55
N ALA A 194 -1.40 -9.00 24.26
CA ALA A 194 -2.52 -9.94 24.15
C ALA A 194 -2.61 -10.67 22.80
N HIS A 195 -2.03 -10.12 21.74
CA HIS A 195 -2.08 -10.65 20.37
C HIS A 195 -0.67 -10.75 19.77
N PRO A 196 0.22 -11.59 20.33
CA PRO A 196 1.59 -11.69 19.84
C PRO A 196 1.61 -12.15 18.38
N ALA A 197 2.55 -11.62 17.59
CA ALA A 197 2.66 -11.95 16.17
C ALA A 197 2.77 -13.46 15.92
N THR A 198 3.43 -14.19 16.84
CA THR A 198 3.61 -15.65 16.81
C THR A 198 2.30 -16.44 16.78
N GLU A 199 1.15 -15.85 17.10
CA GLU A 199 -0.13 -16.50 16.85
C GLU A 199 -0.36 -16.72 15.35
N TYR A 200 0.03 -15.75 14.53
CA TYR A 200 -0.31 -15.67 13.12
C TYR A 200 0.79 -16.13 12.19
N VAL A 201 2.07 -15.99 12.59
CA VAL A 201 3.23 -16.27 11.73
C VAL A 201 4.18 -17.27 12.36
N THR A 202 4.98 -17.95 11.53
CA THR A 202 6.10 -18.80 11.97
C THR A 202 7.44 -18.06 11.95
N GLN A 203 7.54 -17.00 11.14
CA GLN A 203 8.70 -16.11 11.04
C GLN A 203 8.27 -14.69 11.32
N ALA A 204 9.16 -13.89 11.93
CA ALA A 204 8.87 -12.50 12.21
C ALA A 204 8.52 -11.75 10.90
N PRO A 205 7.51 -10.86 10.91
CA PRO A 205 7.20 -10.03 9.76
C PRO A 205 8.34 -9.07 9.46
N VAL A 206 8.53 -8.74 8.18
CA VAL A 206 9.61 -7.86 7.72
C VAL A 206 9.03 -6.49 7.43
N GLY A 207 9.60 -5.44 8.03
CA GLY A 207 9.15 -4.07 7.87
C GLY A 207 10.21 -3.18 7.25
N GLU A 208 9.82 -2.34 6.31
CA GLU A 208 10.64 -1.30 5.72
C GLU A 208 9.98 0.07 5.88
N TYR A 209 10.80 1.12 5.95
CA TYR A 209 10.33 2.50 6.07
C TYR A 209 10.58 3.30 4.81
N TYR A 210 9.65 4.20 4.57
CA TYR A 210 9.58 5.03 3.37
C TYR A 210 9.17 6.45 3.72
N THR A 211 9.42 7.37 2.81
CA THR A 211 8.73 8.66 2.74
C THR A 211 7.79 8.69 1.53
N THR A 212 6.64 9.34 1.65
CA THR A 212 5.80 9.63 0.48
C THR A 212 6.45 10.70 -0.38
N VAL A 213 6.71 10.40 -1.64
CA VAL A 213 7.27 11.34 -2.62
C VAL A 213 6.18 12.00 -3.43
N GLU A 214 5.21 11.20 -3.89
CA GLU A 214 4.06 11.68 -4.66
C GLU A 214 2.77 11.02 -4.16
N ILE A 215 1.68 11.76 -4.28
CA ILE A 215 0.33 11.28 -3.97
C ILE A 215 -0.59 11.75 -5.09
N ALA A 216 -1.33 10.80 -5.67
CA ALA A 216 -2.24 11.08 -6.76
C ALA A 216 -3.66 10.62 -6.44
N SER A 217 -4.62 11.39 -6.95
CA SER A 217 -6.06 11.12 -6.96
C SER A 217 -6.57 11.30 -8.39
N PRO A 218 -7.79 10.84 -8.73
CA PRO A 218 -8.32 10.96 -10.08
C PRO A 218 -8.35 12.43 -10.53
N ALA A 219 -8.12 12.66 -11.82
CA ALA A 219 -8.31 13.99 -12.40
C ALA A 219 -9.77 14.43 -12.21
N THR A 220 -9.98 15.71 -11.89
CA THR A 220 -11.32 16.32 -11.74
C THR A 220 -11.84 16.82 -13.07
#